data_AF-A0A1R3IQJ1-F1
#
_entry.id   AF-A0A1R3IQJ1-F1
#
_cell.length_a   1.000
_cell.length_b   1.000
_cell.length_c   1.000
_cell.angle_alpha   90.00
_cell.angle_beta   90.00
_cell.angle_gamma   90.00
#
_symmetry.space_group_name_H-M   'P 1'
#
loop_
_entity.id
_entity.type
_entity.pdbx_description
1 polymer ?
#
loop_
_entity_poly.entity_id
_entity_poly.type
_entity_poly.pdbx_seq_one_letter_code
_entity_poly.pdbx_strand_id
1 'polypeptide(L)'
;MPDLEEGGEERSVTYEELRERLRKKIEELRGARNTAGGSDKGKKKDEKKGNAEKKRKRFGGVEKKKGTDNNDKHKIEKDVEEAAKELAFSHVKLGDEEKHGKMKKRKLSKYKELENALKLQEAKKDPEKGEAIAKKHSWRAAMDRAAGIKVHDDPKLLKQSIQKEKKKHQKNVQKWNERVETTEKLKAEKQQKRSENISEKIHEKKMRRIAKREKKLLRPGFEGRKEGFINEGSST
;
A
#
# COMPACT_ATOMS: atom_id res chain seq x y z
N MET A 1 -24.50 -49.86 31.90
CA MET A 1 -23.43 -50.77 31.48
C MET A 1 -23.43 -50.81 29.96
N PRO A 2 -22.60 -50.00 29.28
CA PRO A 2 -22.20 -50.27 27.91
C PRO A 2 -20.84 -50.96 27.89
N ASP A 3 -20.77 -52.04 27.11
CA ASP A 3 -19.68 -53.00 27.03
C ASP A 3 -18.38 -52.42 26.46
N LEU A 4 -17.28 -52.91 27.04
CA LEU A 4 -15.92 -52.81 26.55
C LEU A 4 -15.73 -53.76 25.35
N GLU A 5 -15.39 -53.22 24.19
CA GLU A 5 -14.54 -53.94 23.24
C GLU A 5 -13.29 -53.11 22.94
N GLU A 6 -12.20 -53.61 23.51
CA GLU A 6 -10.82 -53.25 23.25
C GLU A 6 -10.32 -54.12 22.10
N GLY A 7 -9.90 -53.52 20.98
CA GLY A 7 -9.54 -54.26 19.77
C GLY A 7 -8.84 -53.39 18.72
N GLY A 8 -7.79 -52.67 19.14
CA GLY A 8 -6.89 -51.97 18.23
C GLY A 8 -5.99 -52.96 17.50
N GLU A 9 -6.53 -53.65 16.50
CA GLU A 9 -5.74 -54.53 15.63
C GLU A 9 -4.64 -53.71 14.93
N GLU A 10 -3.37 -54.04 15.21
CA GLU A 10 -2.21 -53.61 14.43
C GLU A 10 -2.23 -54.30 13.06
N ARG A 11 -3.21 -53.97 12.21
CA ARG A 11 -3.13 -54.27 10.79
C ARG A 11 -2.01 -53.41 10.22
N SER A 12 -1.00 -54.03 9.61
CA SER A 12 0.08 -53.33 8.91
C SER A 12 -0.51 -52.50 7.76
N VAL A 13 -0.74 -51.21 8.04
CA VAL A 13 -1.30 -50.25 7.08
C VAL A 13 -0.32 -50.10 5.92
N THR A 14 -0.77 -50.42 4.72
CA THR A 14 0.04 -50.19 3.51
C THR A 14 0.24 -48.69 3.29
N TYR A 15 1.34 -48.30 2.64
CA TYR A 15 1.64 -46.88 2.38
C TYR A 15 0.51 -46.16 1.60
N GLU A 16 -0.20 -46.90 0.76
CA GLU A 16 -1.33 -46.42 -0.02
C GLU A 16 -2.54 -46.12 0.87
N GLU A 17 -2.89 -47.02 1.79
CA GLU A 17 -3.96 -46.80 2.77
C GLU A 17 -3.67 -45.58 3.66
N LEU A 18 -2.42 -45.38 4.07
CA LEU A 18 -2.02 -44.21 4.84
C LEU A 18 -2.20 -42.90 4.03
N ARG A 19 -1.82 -42.93 2.74
CA ARG A 19 -2.02 -41.80 1.81
C ARG A 19 -3.50 -41.47 1.62
N GLU A 20 -4.34 -42.48 1.46
CA GLU A 20 -5.78 -42.30 1.29
C GLU A 20 -6.42 -41.76 2.56
N ARG A 21 -6.04 -42.28 3.72
CA ARG A 21 -6.51 -41.80 5.03
C ARG A 21 -6.11 -40.34 5.26
N LEU A 22 -4.89 -39.97 4.88
CA LEU A 22 -4.42 -38.58 4.92
C LEU A 22 -5.22 -37.68 3.97
N ARG A 23 -5.49 -38.12 2.74
CA ARG A 23 -6.31 -37.36 1.76
C ARG A 23 -7.72 -37.12 2.29
N LYS A 24 -8.38 -38.17 2.79
CA LYS A 24 -9.71 -38.06 3.42
C LYS A 24 -9.69 -37.08 4.60
N LYS A 25 -8.66 -37.14 5.45
CA LYS A 25 -8.53 -36.22 6.60
C LYS A 25 -8.32 -34.77 6.17
N ILE A 26 -7.52 -34.53 5.12
CA ILE A 26 -7.31 -33.19 4.56
C ILE A 26 -8.61 -32.64 3.96
N GLU A 27 -9.39 -33.48 3.27
CA GLU A 27 -10.66 -33.08 2.66
C GLU A 27 -11.74 -32.76 3.69
N GLU A 28 -11.85 -33.57 4.74
CA GLU A 28 -12.70 -33.30 5.91
C GLU A 28 -12.36 -31.95 6.56
N LEU A 29 -11.06 -31.67 6.77
CA LEU A 29 -10.58 -30.40 7.31
C LEU A 29 -10.70 -29.22 6.34
N ARG A 30 -10.83 -29.46 5.03
CA ARG A 30 -11.12 -28.43 4.02
C ARG A 30 -12.62 -28.13 3.97
N GLY A 31 -13.47 -29.16 4.02
CA GLY A 31 -14.92 -29.03 4.10
C GLY A 31 -15.37 -28.30 5.37
N ALA A 32 -14.77 -28.62 6.52
CA ALA A 32 -15.05 -27.97 7.80
C ALA A 32 -14.57 -26.51 7.89
N ARG A 33 -13.75 -26.03 6.95
CA ARG A 33 -13.29 -24.62 6.88
C ARG A 33 -14.11 -23.75 5.93
N ASN A 34 -15.08 -24.32 5.20
CA ASN A 34 -15.90 -23.57 4.23
C ASN A 34 -17.25 -23.12 4.80
N THR A 35 -17.28 -22.65 6.04
CA THR A 35 -18.37 -21.84 6.59
C THR A 35 -17.90 -20.43 6.95
N ALA A 36 -17.23 -19.75 6.01
CA ALA A 36 -17.30 -18.30 5.82
C ALA A 36 -16.29 -17.83 4.76
N GLY A 37 -16.76 -17.62 3.54
CA GLY A 37 -16.20 -16.61 2.63
C GLY A 37 -15.16 -17.04 1.61
N GLY A 38 -15.61 -17.15 0.35
CA GLY A 38 -14.79 -17.04 -0.87
C GLY A 38 -14.51 -18.38 -1.54
N SER A 39 -14.68 -18.58 -2.85
CA SER A 39 -15.02 -17.64 -3.92
C SER A 39 -15.46 -18.46 -5.15
N ASP A 40 -16.77 -18.60 -5.35
CA ASP A 40 -17.29 -18.68 -6.72
C ASP A 40 -17.39 -17.24 -7.22
N LYS A 41 -16.34 -16.80 -7.92
CA LYS A 41 -16.29 -15.47 -8.54
C LYS A 41 -15.66 -15.59 -9.91
N GLY A 42 -16.31 -16.36 -10.76
CA GLY A 42 -16.02 -16.45 -12.17
C GLY A 42 -17.30 -16.41 -12.99
N LYS A 43 -17.76 -15.19 -13.31
CA LYS A 43 -18.76 -14.79 -14.33
C LYS A 43 -19.96 -14.03 -13.75
N LYS A 44 -20.37 -12.99 -14.51
CA LYS A 44 -21.47 -12.02 -14.27
C LYS A 44 -21.14 -10.79 -13.43
N LYS A 45 -20.41 -9.84 -14.03
CA LYS A 45 -20.61 -8.41 -13.71
C LYS A 45 -20.22 -7.47 -14.85
N ASP A 46 -20.75 -7.73 -16.03
CA ASP A 46 -21.06 -6.70 -17.02
C ASP A 46 -22.59 -6.57 -17.05
N GLU A 47 -23.12 -5.36 -17.28
CA GLU A 47 -24.57 -5.04 -17.35
C GLU A 47 -25.31 -4.76 -16.03
N LYS A 48 -24.94 -3.70 -15.31
CA LYS A 48 -25.93 -2.75 -14.72
C LYS A 48 -25.22 -1.64 -13.94
N LYS A 49 -25.11 -0.46 -14.56
CA LYS A 49 -25.24 0.85 -13.91
C LYS A 49 -25.28 1.94 -14.98
N GLY A 50 -26.32 1.85 -15.80
CA GLY A 50 -26.89 3.01 -16.49
C GLY A 50 -28.04 3.55 -15.64
N ASN A 51 -28.15 4.87 -15.60
CA ASN A 51 -29.32 5.65 -15.22
C ASN A 51 -29.59 5.88 -13.72
N ALA A 52 -29.09 7.01 -13.20
CA ALA A 52 -29.78 7.84 -12.23
C ALA A 52 -29.46 9.31 -12.53
N GLU A 53 -30.39 9.94 -13.23
CA GLU A 53 -30.38 11.32 -13.69
C GLU A 53 -30.44 12.38 -12.56
N LYS A 54 -29.90 13.55 -12.89
CA LYS A 54 -30.43 14.92 -12.65
C LYS A 54 -30.71 15.35 -11.20
N LYS A 55 -29.89 16.32 -10.74
CA LYS A 55 -30.21 17.74 -10.42
C LYS A 55 -28.96 18.32 -9.74
N ARG A 56 -28.26 19.31 -10.31
CA ARG A 56 -28.62 20.74 -10.26
C ARG A 56 -27.82 21.54 -11.31
N LYS A 57 -28.52 22.46 -12.00
CA LYS A 57 -27.98 23.55 -12.83
C LYS A 57 -27.37 24.66 -11.96
N ARG A 58 -26.31 25.31 -12.45
CA ARG A 58 -26.05 26.77 -12.51
C ARG A 58 -24.79 26.96 -13.37
N PHE A 59 -24.96 27.28 -14.67
CA PHE A 59 -24.88 28.62 -15.27
C PHE A 59 -23.58 29.38 -14.98
N GLY A 60 -22.94 29.84 -16.07
CA GLY A 60 -21.97 30.94 -16.07
C GLY A 60 -20.58 30.53 -16.51
N GLY A 61 -20.32 30.53 -17.82
CA GLY A 61 -18.95 30.51 -18.33
C GLY A 61 -18.26 31.85 -18.11
N VAL A 62 -16.94 31.84 -17.93
CA VAL A 62 -16.06 32.98 -18.22
C VAL A 62 -14.76 32.43 -18.79
N GLU A 63 -14.41 32.98 -19.95
CA GLU A 63 -13.21 32.71 -20.73
C GLU A 63 -11.93 33.20 -20.03
N LYS A 64 -10.80 32.69 -20.54
CA LYS A 64 -9.44 33.11 -20.24
C LYS A 64 -9.26 34.63 -20.18
N LYS A 65 -8.57 35.12 -19.15
CA LYS A 65 -7.63 36.24 -19.28
C LYS A 65 -6.36 36.02 -18.46
N LYS A 66 -5.26 36.42 -19.10
CA LYS A 66 -3.87 36.42 -18.66
C LYS A 66 -3.61 37.77 -17.97
N GLY A 67 -2.84 37.79 -16.88
CA GLY A 67 -2.12 38.99 -16.40
C GLY A 67 -2.47 39.47 -14.98
N THR A 68 -1.42 39.52 -14.12
CA THR A 68 -1.15 40.48 -13.00
C THR A 68 -2.27 40.69 -11.97
N ASP A 69 -2.13 40.35 -10.68
CA ASP A 69 -1.31 41.07 -9.70
C ASP A 69 -1.09 40.24 -8.41
N ASN A 70 0.02 40.48 -7.69
CA ASN A 70 0.38 39.70 -6.48
C ASN A 70 -0.47 40.00 -5.23
N ASN A 71 -1.38 40.98 -5.27
CA ASN A 71 -2.19 41.38 -4.12
C ASN A 71 -3.45 40.52 -3.88
N ASP A 72 -3.96 39.81 -4.90
CA ASP A 72 -5.19 39.03 -4.76
C ASP A 72 -4.99 37.65 -4.13
N LYS A 73 -3.78 37.07 -4.22
CA LYS A 73 -3.48 35.76 -3.61
C LYS A 73 -3.61 35.79 -2.08
N HIS A 74 -3.14 36.88 -1.47
CA HIS A 74 -3.16 37.04 -0.01
C HIS A 74 -4.57 37.17 0.55
N LYS A 75 -5.51 37.67 -0.25
CA LYS A 75 -6.92 37.82 0.13
C LYS A 75 -7.66 36.49 0.02
N ILE A 76 -7.42 35.75 -1.06
CA ILE A 76 -7.98 34.41 -1.28
C ILE A 76 -7.48 33.41 -0.21
N GLU A 77 -6.21 33.47 0.19
CA GLU A 77 -5.67 32.61 1.26
C GLU A 77 -6.31 32.92 2.62
N LYS A 78 -6.54 34.21 2.93
CA LYS A 78 -7.24 34.63 4.16
C LYS A 78 -8.68 34.14 4.19
N ASP A 79 -9.40 34.27 3.09
CA ASP A 79 -10.81 33.86 2.98
C ASP A 79 -10.94 32.32 3.08
N VAL A 80 -9.95 31.56 2.57
CA VAL A 80 -9.90 30.10 2.70
C VAL A 80 -9.56 29.66 4.13
N GLU A 81 -8.64 30.35 4.81
CA GLU A 81 -8.34 30.10 6.22
C GLU A 81 -9.51 30.46 7.15
N GLU A 82 -10.26 31.50 6.83
CA GLU A 82 -11.45 31.92 7.58
C GLU A 82 -12.62 30.94 7.35
N ALA A 83 -12.86 30.54 6.11
CA ALA A 83 -13.83 29.49 5.78
C ALA A 83 -13.45 28.13 6.40
N ALA A 84 -12.16 27.81 6.53
CA ALA A 84 -11.69 26.60 7.21
C ALA A 84 -11.92 26.63 8.73
N LYS A 85 -11.90 27.82 9.35
CA LYS A 85 -12.30 28.00 10.76
C LYS A 85 -13.81 27.86 10.93
N GLU A 86 -14.59 28.34 9.97
CA GLU A 86 -16.06 28.27 10.01
C GLU A 86 -16.61 26.86 9.66
N LEU A 87 -15.91 26.10 8.82
CA LEU A 87 -16.19 24.69 8.50
C LEU A 87 -15.58 23.69 9.51
N ALA A 88 -15.05 24.17 10.64
CA ALA A 88 -14.61 23.31 11.72
C ALA A 88 -15.83 22.73 12.46
N PHE A 89 -16.32 21.60 11.96
CA PHE A 89 -17.25 20.72 12.68
C PHE A 89 -16.80 20.59 14.14
N SER A 90 -17.69 20.98 15.06
CA SER A 90 -17.58 20.96 16.53
C SER A 90 -16.30 20.30 17.03
N HIS A 91 -15.24 21.10 17.20
CA HIS A 91 -14.09 20.68 18.00
C HIS A 91 -14.59 20.58 19.45
N VAL A 92 -15.03 19.38 19.83
CA VAL A 92 -15.40 19.06 21.21
C VAL A 92 -14.13 19.17 22.05
N LYS A 93 -13.97 20.31 22.72
CA LYS A 93 -12.96 20.48 23.76
C LYS A 93 -13.37 19.62 24.95
N LEU A 94 -12.91 18.38 24.97
CA LEU A 94 -12.85 17.59 26.19
C LEU A 94 -11.92 18.37 27.14
N GLY A 95 -12.50 18.93 28.20
CA GLY A 95 -11.78 19.77 29.14
C GLY A 95 -10.54 19.08 29.69
N ASP A 96 -9.45 19.84 29.75
CA ASP A 96 -8.28 19.55 30.57
C ASP A 96 -8.67 19.68 32.05
N GLU A 97 -9.50 18.78 32.56
CA GLU A 97 -9.62 18.55 33.99
C GLU A 97 -8.60 17.49 34.39
N GLU A 98 -7.65 17.93 35.20
CA GLU A 98 -6.64 17.18 35.91
C GLU A 98 -7.21 15.95 36.63
N LYS A 99 -7.35 14.85 35.90
CA LYS A 99 -7.29 13.51 36.47
C LYS A 99 -6.16 12.79 35.79
N HIS A 100 -4.96 12.98 36.35
CA HIS A 100 -3.83 12.08 36.17
C HIS A 100 -4.22 10.67 36.60
N GLY A 101 -4.96 9.94 35.76
CA GLY A 101 -4.98 8.50 35.77
C GLY A 101 -3.53 8.07 35.55
N LYS A 102 -2.87 7.56 36.59
CA LYS A 102 -1.46 7.13 36.65
C LYS A 102 -0.94 6.81 35.25
N MET A 103 -0.27 7.78 34.61
CA MET A 103 0.29 7.60 33.27
C MET A 103 1.14 6.34 33.33
N LYS A 104 0.72 5.27 32.63
CA LYS A 104 1.47 4.01 32.60
C LYS A 104 2.87 4.38 32.15
N LYS A 105 3.86 4.26 33.06
CA LYS A 105 5.26 4.62 32.76
C LYS A 105 5.62 3.96 31.44
N ARG A 106 5.97 4.77 30.44
CA ARG A 106 6.34 4.25 29.11
C ARG A 106 7.50 3.30 29.31
N LYS A 107 7.40 2.11 28.69
CA LYS A 107 8.50 1.13 28.71
C LYS A 107 9.76 1.81 28.17
N LEU A 108 10.92 1.52 28.78
CA LEU A 108 12.18 2.03 28.29
C LEU A 108 12.40 1.54 26.85
N SER A 109 13.17 2.30 26.06
CA SER A 109 13.54 1.83 24.72
C SER A 109 14.46 0.62 24.84
N LYS A 110 14.36 -0.33 23.90
CA LYS A 110 15.20 -1.54 23.87
C LYS A 110 16.70 -1.23 23.84
N TYR A 111 17.09 -0.09 23.28
CA TYR A 111 18.47 0.39 23.28
C TYR A 111 18.94 0.76 24.69
N LYS A 112 18.11 1.48 25.46
CA LYS A 112 18.40 1.80 26.87
C LYS A 112 18.42 0.54 27.74
N GLU A 113 17.52 -0.41 27.48
CA GLU A 113 17.54 -1.73 28.16
C GLU A 113 18.84 -2.49 27.86
N LEU A 114 19.32 -2.45 26.61
CA LEU A 114 20.58 -3.08 26.22
C LEU A 114 21.78 -2.43 26.93
N GLU A 115 21.83 -1.10 26.99
CA GLU A 115 22.87 -0.37 27.71
C GLU A 115 22.89 -0.73 29.20
N ASN A 116 21.72 -0.78 29.83
CA ASN A 116 21.59 -1.16 31.24
C ASN A 116 22.02 -2.62 31.47
N ALA A 117 21.63 -3.54 30.57
CA ALA A 117 22.03 -4.94 30.63
C ALA A 117 23.54 -5.12 30.47
N LEU A 118 24.19 -4.34 29.60
CA LEU A 118 25.65 -4.36 29.45
C LEU A 118 26.36 -3.84 30.69
N LYS A 119 25.91 -2.70 31.25
CA LYS A 119 26.45 -2.16 32.49
C LYS A 119 26.32 -3.13 33.66
N LEU A 120 25.20 -3.85 33.74
CA LEU A 120 25.00 -4.90 34.74
C LEU A 120 25.89 -6.12 34.51
N GLN A 121 26.19 -6.49 33.27
CA GLN A 121 27.16 -7.55 32.99
C GLN A 121 28.57 -7.14 33.36
N GLU A 122 28.95 -5.89 33.13
CA GLU A 122 30.24 -5.35 33.49
C GLU A 122 30.42 -5.31 35.01
N ALA A 123 29.45 -4.77 35.75
CA ALA A 123 29.46 -4.73 37.21
C ALA A 123 29.44 -6.12 37.88
N LYS A 124 29.01 -7.17 37.17
CA LYS A 124 29.06 -8.56 37.66
C LYS A 124 30.41 -9.22 37.47
N LYS A 125 31.27 -8.70 36.58
CA LYS A 125 32.61 -9.24 36.32
C LYS A 125 33.64 -8.81 37.36
N ASP A 126 33.33 -7.80 38.17
CA ASP A 126 34.22 -7.33 39.24
C ASP A 126 34.37 -8.42 40.33
N PRO A 127 35.60 -8.84 40.69
CA PRO A 127 35.82 -10.02 41.53
C PRO A 127 35.38 -9.84 42.99
N GLU A 128 35.45 -8.62 43.55
CA GLU A 128 35.11 -8.38 44.97
C GLU A 128 33.62 -8.06 45.19
N LYS A 129 33.02 -7.27 44.30
CA LYS A 129 31.65 -6.75 44.44
C LYS A 129 30.66 -7.45 43.52
N GLY A 130 31.14 -8.14 42.48
CA GLY A 130 30.32 -8.75 41.43
C GLY A 130 29.39 -9.82 41.97
N GLU A 131 29.84 -10.68 42.89
CA GLU A 131 28.97 -11.69 43.49
C GLU A 131 27.83 -11.09 44.31
N ALA A 132 28.12 -10.05 45.11
CA ALA A 132 27.10 -9.37 45.90
C ALA A 132 26.09 -8.64 45.00
N ILE A 133 26.56 -8.01 43.91
CA ILE A 133 25.70 -7.35 42.92
C ILE A 133 24.86 -8.38 42.16
N ALA A 134 25.44 -9.52 41.77
CA ALA A 134 24.74 -10.60 41.09
C ALA A 134 23.61 -11.16 41.95
N LYS A 135 23.89 -11.44 43.24
CA LYS A 135 22.89 -11.90 44.21
C LYS A 135 21.80 -10.85 44.41
N LYS A 136 22.14 -9.59 44.66
CA LYS A 136 21.14 -8.51 44.83
C LYS A 136 20.24 -8.37 43.60
N HIS A 137 20.82 -8.44 42.40
CA HIS A 137 20.08 -8.32 41.15
C HIS A 137 19.20 -9.54 40.89
N SER A 138 19.66 -10.77 41.20
CA SER A 138 18.85 -11.98 41.01
C SER A 138 17.63 -11.98 41.93
N TRP A 139 17.79 -11.59 43.19
CA TRP A 139 16.67 -11.47 44.14
C TRP A 139 15.66 -10.40 43.70
N ARG A 140 16.13 -9.21 43.29
CA ARG A 140 15.25 -8.15 42.76
C ARG A 140 14.50 -8.62 41.51
N ALA A 141 15.20 -9.22 40.55
CA ALA A 141 14.57 -9.74 39.34
C ALA A 141 13.58 -10.87 39.64
N ALA A 142 13.82 -11.71 40.65
CA ALA A 142 12.86 -12.74 41.08
C ALA A 142 11.61 -12.10 41.70
N MET A 143 11.76 -11.10 42.56
CA MET A 143 10.65 -10.34 43.14
C MET A 143 9.83 -9.62 42.07
N ASP A 144 10.47 -8.96 41.10
CA ASP A 144 9.79 -8.27 40.01
C ASP A 144 9.02 -9.24 39.11
N ARG A 145 9.59 -10.42 38.82
CA ARG A 145 8.89 -11.48 38.07
C ARG A 145 7.70 -12.02 38.85
N ALA A 146 7.83 -12.24 40.17
CA ALA A 146 6.73 -12.65 41.03
C ALA A 146 5.61 -11.61 41.09
N ALA A 147 5.96 -10.32 41.03
CA ALA A 147 5.03 -9.20 40.90
C ALA A 147 4.40 -9.08 39.49
N GLY A 148 4.78 -9.93 38.53
CA GLY A 148 4.26 -9.93 37.15
C GLY A 148 4.92 -8.92 36.20
N ILE A 149 6.03 -8.30 36.61
CA ILE A 149 6.79 -7.37 35.77
C ILE A 149 7.69 -8.17 34.82
N LYS A 150 7.64 -7.84 33.52
CA LYS A 150 8.48 -8.49 32.50
C LYS A 150 9.91 -7.96 32.58
N VAL A 151 10.82 -8.79 33.06
CA VAL A 151 12.25 -8.46 33.21
C VAL A 151 13.03 -8.87 31.96
N HIS A 152 13.80 -7.94 31.39
CA HIS A 152 14.60 -8.13 30.17
C HIS A 152 16.08 -7.80 30.43
N ASP A 153 16.84 -8.77 30.95
CA ASP A 153 18.22 -8.54 31.40
C ASP A 153 19.29 -9.06 30.44
N ASP A 154 18.91 -9.86 29.44
CA ASP A 154 19.86 -10.55 28.56
C ASP A 154 20.29 -9.68 27.36
N PRO A 155 21.56 -9.22 27.28
CA PRO A 155 21.98 -8.33 26.21
C PRO A 155 22.00 -9.03 24.84
N LYS A 156 22.23 -10.35 24.80
CA LYS A 156 22.19 -11.14 23.56
C LYS A 156 20.78 -11.13 22.95
N LEU A 157 19.74 -11.35 23.75
CA LEU A 157 18.35 -11.35 23.30
C LEU A 157 17.88 -9.95 22.89
N LEU A 158 18.28 -8.92 23.64
CA LEU A 158 17.99 -7.53 23.29
C LEU A 158 18.62 -7.13 21.95
N LYS A 159 19.88 -7.50 21.70
CA LYS A 159 20.55 -7.30 20.40
C LYS A 159 19.79 -7.98 19.26
N GLN A 160 19.39 -9.24 19.44
CA GLN A 160 18.62 -9.98 18.44
C GLN A 160 17.25 -9.35 18.18
N SER A 161 16.57 -8.87 19.23
CA SER A 161 15.28 -8.18 19.12
C SER A 161 15.40 -6.91 18.27
N ILE A 162 16.41 -6.09 18.56
CA ILE A 162 16.72 -4.87 17.79
C ILE A 162 17.01 -5.22 16.32
N GLN A 163 17.80 -6.26 16.06
CA GLN A 163 18.09 -6.71 14.69
C GLN A 163 16.84 -7.19 13.94
N LYS A 164 15.94 -7.93 14.61
CA LYS A 164 14.66 -8.37 14.04
C LYS A 164 13.77 -7.18 13.68
N GLU A 165 13.73 -6.15 14.53
CA GLU A 165 13.00 -4.91 14.24
C GLU A 165 13.59 -4.16 13.05
N LYS A 166 14.91 -4.02 12.98
CA LYS A 166 15.61 -3.42 11.82
C LYS A 166 15.27 -4.17 10.53
N LYS A 167 15.35 -5.51 10.53
CA LYS A 167 14.99 -6.34 9.37
C LYS A 167 13.52 -6.17 8.98
N LYS A 168 12.60 -6.13 9.95
CA LYS A 168 11.17 -5.89 9.70
C LYS A 168 10.96 -4.51 9.07
N HIS A 169 11.62 -3.48 9.59
CA HIS A 169 11.55 -2.13 9.04
C HIS A 169 12.08 -2.09 7.60
N GLN A 170 13.25 -2.67 7.32
CA GLN A 170 13.81 -2.77 5.97
C GLN A 170 12.86 -3.46 4.99
N LYS A 171 12.27 -4.61 5.37
CA LYS A 171 11.28 -5.30 4.54
C LYS A 171 10.04 -4.43 4.27
N ASN A 172 9.59 -3.67 5.26
CA ASN A 172 8.46 -2.77 5.09
C ASN A 172 8.79 -1.61 4.15
N VAL A 173 9.98 -1.02 4.27
CA VAL A 173 10.47 0.04 3.38
C VAL A 173 10.59 -0.48 1.95
N GLN A 174 11.20 -1.66 1.75
CA GLN A 174 11.30 -2.28 0.42
C GLN A 174 9.93 -2.49 -0.22
N LYS A 175 8.98 -3.09 0.51
CA LYS A 175 7.60 -3.26 0.03
C LYS A 175 6.89 -1.95 -0.28
N TRP A 176 7.18 -0.90 0.48
CA TRP A 176 6.62 0.43 0.21
C TRP A 176 7.20 1.01 -1.08
N ASN A 177 8.51 0.92 -1.27
CA ASN A 177 9.18 1.39 -2.47
C ASN A 177 8.70 0.61 -3.71
N GLU A 178 8.58 -0.72 -3.63
CA GLU A 178 7.99 -1.54 -4.70
C GLU A 178 6.57 -1.09 -5.08
N ARG A 179 5.74 -0.71 -4.09
CA ARG A 179 4.40 -0.16 -4.34
C ARG A 179 4.45 1.19 -5.04
N VAL A 180 5.34 2.08 -4.60
CA VAL A 180 5.51 3.39 -5.24
C VAL A 180 5.97 3.20 -6.69
N GLU A 181 7.03 2.42 -6.93
CA GLU A 181 7.56 2.14 -8.26
C GLU A 181 6.50 1.51 -9.19
N THR A 182 5.74 0.53 -8.71
CA THR A 182 4.67 -0.08 -9.51
C THR A 182 3.58 0.93 -9.85
N THR A 183 3.18 1.80 -8.93
CA THR A 183 2.21 2.86 -9.23
C THR A 183 2.74 3.88 -10.22
N GLU A 184 4.02 4.23 -10.15
CA GLU A 184 4.67 5.15 -11.08
C GLU A 184 4.81 4.54 -12.47
N LYS A 185 5.23 3.28 -12.58
CA LYS A 185 5.27 2.52 -13.83
C LYS A 185 3.89 2.47 -14.50
N LEU A 186 2.84 2.11 -13.75
CA LEU A 186 1.48 2.07 -14.27
C LEU A 186 0.97 3.46 -14.73
N LYS A 187 1.36 4.54 -14.05
CA LYS A 187 1.05 5.92 -14.50
C LYS A 187 1.79 6.26 -15.79
N ALA A 188 3.09 5.94 -15.86
CA ALA A 188 3.93 6.18 -17.02
C ALA A 188 3.42 5.41 -18.25
N GLU A 189 3.12 4.12 -18.11
CA GLU A 189 2.57 3.27 -19.19
C GLU A 189 1.23 3.81 -19.70
N LYS A 190 0.33 4.25 -18.81
CA LYS A 190 -0.94 4.88 -19.23
C LYS A 190 -0.71 6.17 -20.01
N GLN A 191 0.27 6.97 -19.58
CA GLN A 191 0.60 8.22 -20.26
C GLN A 191 1.26 7.95 -21.62
N GLN A 192 2.14 6.95 -21.72
CA GLN A 192 2.76 6.49 -22.97
C GLN A 192 1.69 6.03 -23.97
N LYS A 193 0.79 5.13 -23.56
CA LYS A 193 -0.35 4.69 -24.40
C LYS A 193 -1.21 5.87 -24.87
N ARG A 194 -1.42 6.87 -24.00
CA ARG A 194 -2.16 8.07 -24.38
C ARG A 194 -1.41 8.90 -25.42
N SER A 195 -0.09 9.09 -25.28
CA SER A 195 0.71 9.81 -26.27
C SER A 195 0.77 9.07 -27.61
N GLU A 196 0.91 7.74 -27.57
CA GLU A 196 0.89 6.88 -28.76
C GLU A 196 -0.44 7.02 -29.51
N ASN A 197 -1.58 6.80 -28.84
CA ASN A 197 -2.91 6.95 -29.45
C ASN A 197 -3.16 8.37 -30.03
N ILE A 198 -2.65 9.41 -29.36
CA ILE A 198 -2.75 10.79 -29.87
C ILE A 198 -1.90 10.94 -31.14
N SER A 199 -0.68 10.40 -31.14
CA SER A 199 0.23 10.45 -32.29
C SER A 199 -0.32 9.68 -33.49
N GLU A 200 -0.89 8.50 -33.26
CA GLU A 200 -1.56 7.67 -34.26
C GLU A 200 -2.75 8.42 -34.86
N LYS A 201 -3.61 9.01 -34.02
CA LYS A 201 -4.74 9.82 -34.49
C LYS A 201 -4.31 11.04 -35.30
N ILE A 202 -3.18 11.66 -34.96
CA ILE A 202 -2.60 12.75 -35.76
C ILE A 202 -2.10 12.20 -37.11
N HIS A 203 -1.41 11.06 -37.11
CA HIS A 203 -0.91 10.41 -38.32
C HIS A 203 -2.06 9.97 -39.25
N GLU A 204 -3.08 9.30 -38.74
CA GLU A 204 -4.28 8.91 -39.50
C GLU A 204 -4.97 10.11 -40.14
N LYS A 205 -5.10 11.23 -39.41
CA LYS A 205 -5.65 12.47 -39.97
C LYS A 205 -4.80 13.03 -41.10
N LYS A 206 -3.46 12.97 -40.99
CA LYS A 206 -2.54 13.37 -42.06
C LYS A 206 -2.71 12.45 -43.28
N MET A 207 -2.66 11.14 -43.09
CA MET A 207 -2.84 10.15 -44.17
C MET A 207 -4.20 10.28 -44.84
N ARG A 208 -5.28 10.50 -44.10
CA ARG A 208 -6.61 10.74 -44.67
C ARG A 208 -6.68 12.03 -45.50
N ARG A 209 -5.95 13.08 -45.12
CA ARG A 209 -5.84 14.32 -45.91
C ARG A 209 -5.05 14.07 -47.21
N ILE A 210 -3.94 13.32 -47.12
CA ILE A 210 -3.13 12.93 -48.29
C ILE A 210 -3.96 12.07 -49.25
N ALA A 211 -4.58 11.00 -48.77
CA ALA A 211 -5.43 10.12 -49.59
C ALA A 211 -6.60 10.86 -50.25
N LYS A 212 -7.21 11.84 -49.56
CA LYS A 212 -8.24 12.71 -50.17
C LYS A 212 -7.66 13.59 -51.28
N ARG A 213 -6.45 14.13 -51.10
CA ARG A 213 -5.76 14.95 -52.13
C ARG A 213 -5.40 14.08 -53.33
N GLU A 214 -4.83 12.90 -53.11
CA GLU A 214 -4.47 11.95 -54.17
C GLU A 214 -5.71 11.48 -54.93
N LYS A 215 -6.80 11.09 -54.24
CA LYS A 215 -8.06 10.73 -54.90
C LYS A 215 -8.63 11.86 -55.76
N LYS A 216 -8.48 13.13 -55.33
CA LYS A 216 -8.88 14.28 -56.15
C LYS A 216 -7.96 14.44 -57.36
N LEU A 217 -6.65 14.26 -57.19
CA LEU A 217 -5.67 14.33 -58.26
C LEU A 217 -5.83 13.22 -59.31
N LEU A 218 -6.20 12.00 -58.90
CA LEU A 218 -6.37 10.81 -59.77
C LEU A 218 -7.80 10.68 -60.35
N ARG A 219 -8.67 11.68 -60.17
CA ARG A 219 -10.04 11.61 -60.68
C ARG A 219 -10.01 11.62 -62.22
N PRO A 220 -10.65 10.65 -62.91
CA PRO A 220 -10.70 10.65 -64.37
C PRO A 220 -11.24 11.98 -64.90
N GLY A 221 -10.50 12.61 -65.83
CA GLY A 221 -10.81 13.93 -66.38
C GLY A 221 -10.32 15.14 -65.56
N PHE A 222 -9.58 14.94 -64.46
CA PHE A 222 -8.93 16.02 -63.71
C PHE A 222 -7.47 16.18 -64.18
N GLU A 223 -7.16 17.24 -64.92
CA GLU A 223 -5.84 17.53 -65.52
C GLU A 223 -4.72 17.89 -64.51
N GLY A 224 -4.78 17.37 -63.28
CA GLY A 224 -3.90 17.77 -62.17
C GLY A 224 -2.50 17.12 -62.17
N ARG A 225 -2.19 16.25 -63.13
CA ARG A 225 -0.84 15.73 -63.40
C ARG A 225 -0.33 16.26 -64.75
N LYS A 226 -0.16 17.58 -64.88
CA LYS A 226 0.77 18.10 -65.89
C LYS A 226 2.16 18.11 -65.26
N GLU A 227 2.99 17.20 -65.74
CA GLU A 227 4.41 17.10 -65.41
C GLU A 227 5.15 18.25 -66.12
N GLY A 228 4.87 19.48 -65.72
CA GLY A 228 5.42 20.70 -66.33
C GLY A 228 4.40 21.82 -66.46
N PHE A 229 4.86 23.07 -66.28
CA PHE A 229 4.10 24.25 -66.68
C PHE A 229 4.04 24.28 -68.21
N ILE A 230 2.88 24.59 -68.78
CA ILE A 230 2.66 24.70 -70.25
C ILE A 230 3.55 25.80 -70.88
N ASN A 231 4.25 26.60 -70.08
CA ASN A 231 4.94 27.82 -70.50
C ASN A 231 6.47 27.72 -70.59
N GLU A 232 7.08 26.54 -70.49
CA GLU A 232 8.55 26.40 -70.64
C GLU A 232 9.01 26.09 -72.09
N GLY A 233 8.08 26.03 -73.05
CA GLY A 233 8.38 25.78 -74.46
C GLY A 233 8.37 27.01 -75.39
N SER A 234 8.22 28.23 -74.85
CA SER A 234 8.08 29.46 -75.66
C SER A 234 9.00 30.59 -75.21
N SER A 235 10.27 30.29 -74.94
CA SER A 235 11.35 31.28 -74.91
C SER A 235 12.43 30.82 -75.88
N THR A 236 12.24 31.23 -77.14
CA THR A 236 13.32 31.49 -78.09
C THR A 236 14.32 32.51 -77.53
#